data_AF-A0A8C6TC90-F1
#
_entry.id   AF-A0A8C6TC90-F1
#
_cell.length_a   1.000
_cell.length_b   1.000
_cell.length_c   1.000
_cell.angle_alpha   90.00
_cell.angle_beta   90.00
_cell.angle_gamma   90.00
#
_symmetry.space_group_name_H-M   'P 1'
#
loop_
_entity.id
_entity.type
_entity.pdbx_description
1 polymer ?
#
loop_
_entity_poly.entity_id
_entity_poly.type
_entity_poly.pdbx_seq_one_letter_code
_entity_poly.pdbx_strand_id
1 'polypeptide(L)'
;SGTVIKALNVTAEHRTLSPCPTTICPENHFSFFIQSGAANVVPPKICFRNELVLGVAKKNAGVGINVAVLNGKTGELLKSGHYDMWAGDVKPLIDFLKVIEKGSIVLMASFDEPATKLNEEARKLILDMGSSMIKTVGFRDNWIFVGGKGANVQSTFEKQLKNDQGKNKYDGWPELIDISGCIPKYIA
;
A
#
# COMPACT_ATOMS: atom_id res chain seq x y z
N SER A 1 42.27 -40.19 14.22
CA SER A 1 41.25 -39.36 13.54
C SER A 1 40.72 -38.33 14.51
N GLY A 2 40.95 -37.06 14.25
CA GLY A 2 40.50 -35.97 15.12
C GLY A 2 40.75 -34.63 14.45
N THR A 3 39.91 -34.30 13.46
CA THR A 3 39.95 -33.01 12.78
C THR A 3 39.22 -31.98 13.64
N VAL A 4 39.98 -31.04 14.21
CA VAL A 4 39.45 -29.87 14.91
C VAL A 4 38.92 -28.90 13.86
N ILE A 5 37.59 -28.73 13.79
CA ILE A 5 36.96 -27.71 12.94
C ILE A 5 37.20 -26.35 13.59
N LYS A 6 37.95 -25.48 12.90
CA LYS A 6 38.05 -24.04 13.23
C LYS A 6 36.65 -23.41 13.12
N ALA A 7 36.13 -22.88 14.22
CA ALA A 7 34.96 -22.02 14.20
C ALA A 7 35.28 -20.75 13.40
N LEU A 8 34.51 -20.50 12.34
CA LEU A 8 34.48 -19.22 11.65
C LEU A 8 33.73 -18.22 12.55
N ASN A 9 34.46 -17.24 13.08
CA ASN A 9 33.86 -16.06 13.71
C ASN A 9 33.18 -15.22 12.63
N VAL A 10 31.88 -15.44 12.42
CA VAL A 10 31.03 -14.49 11.71
C VAL A 10 30.50 -13.51 12.74
N THR A 11 31.05 -12.30 12.76
CA THR A 11 30.44 -11.17 13.46
C THR A 11 29.09 -10.90 12.81
N ALA A 12 28.01 -11.28 13.49
CA ALA A 12 26.65 -10.87 13.13
C ALA A 12 26.50 -9.38 13.37
N GLU A 13 26.88 -8.56 12.39
CA GLU A 13 26.26 -7.24 12.26
C GLU A 13 24.75 -7.47 12.14
N HIS A 14 23.99 -6.97 13.10
CA HIS A 14 22.55 -6.82 12.99
C HIS A 14 22.24 -5.89 11.81
N ARG A 15 22.31 -6.40 10.58
CA ARG A 15 21.56 -5.81 9.47
C ARG A 15 20.11 -6.03 9.82
N THR A 16 19.47 -4.99 10.36
CA THR A 16 18.01 -4.92 10.38
C THR A 16 17.57 -5.19 8.94
N LEU A 17 17.03 -6.38 8.68
CA LEU A 17 16.48 -6.72 7.38
C LEU A 17 15.47 -5.62 7.08
N SER A 18 15.72 -4.81 6.04
CA SER A 18 14.77 -3.74 5.69
C SER A 18 13.40 -4.40 5.50
N PRO A 19 12.33 -3.89 6.14
CA PRO A 19 11.01 -4.47 5.98
C PRO A 19 10.50 -4.38 4.53
N CYS A 20 11.19 -3.59 3.69
CA CYS A 20 10.86 -3.31 2.30
C CYS A 20 11.79 -4.05 1.34
N PRO A 21 11.23 -4.75 0.33
CA PRO A 21 12.01 -5.24 -0.80
C PRO A 21 12.73 -4.10 -1.51
N THR A 22 13.93 -4.37 -2.02
CA THR A 22 14.67 -3.40 -2.84
C THR A 22 14.13 -3.42 -4.26
N THR A 23 13.69 -2.26 -4.74
CA THR A 23 13.34 -2.04 -6.14
C THR A 23 14.28 -0.99 -6.73
N ILE A 24 14.93 -1.32 -7.84
CA ILE A 24 15.84 -0.43 -8.58
C ILE A 24 15.04 0.21 -9.70
N CYS A 25 15.11 1.53 -9.80
CA CYS A 25 14.38 2.30 -10.81
C CYS A 25 15.33 3.12 -11.67
N PRO A 26 14.92 3.47 -12.91
CA PRO A 26 15.62 4.45 -13.73
C PRO A 26 15.76 5.80 -13.03
N GLU A 27 16.62 6.67 -13.57
CA GLU A 27 16.67 8.06 -13.14
C GLU A 27 15.29 8.73 -13.23
N ASN A 28 15.07 9.74 -12.38
CA ASN A 28 13.81 10.48 -12.30
C ASN A 28 12.56 9.61 -12.02
N HIS A 29 12.74 8.47 -11.35
CA HIS A 29 11.64 7.66 -10.83
C HIS A 29 11.76 7.46 -9.32
N PHE A 30 10.64 7.19 -8.67
CA PHE A 30 10.57 6.68 -7.31
C PHE A 30 10.23 5.21 -7.30
N SER A 31 10.96 4.41 -6.53
CA SER A 31 10.58 3.03 -6.28
C SER A 31 9.42 2.94 -5.29
N PHE A 32 8.54 1.96 -5.48
CA PHE A 32 7.53 1.61 -4.51
C PHE A 32 7.38 0.10 -4.39
N PHE A 33 6.92 -0.35 -3.23
CA PHE A 33 6.37 -1.67 -3.00
C PHE A 33 5.11 -1.53 -2.14
N ILE A 34 4.02 -2.19 -2.52
CA ILE A 34 2.77 -2.19 -1.79
C ILE A 34 2.24 -3.60 -1.65
N GLN A 35 1.77 -3.94 -0.46
CA GLN A 35 1.17 -5.22 -0.12
C GLN A 35 -0.11 -4.99 0.69
N SER A 36 -1.19 -5.70 0.34
CA SER A 36 -2.42 -5.73 1.13
C SER A 36 -2.20 -6.46 2.45
N GLY A 37 -3.19 -6.44 3.33
CA GLY A 37 -3.20 -7.33 4.48
C GLY A 37 -3.40 -8.81 4.10
N ALA A 38 -3.09 -9.69 5.04
CA ALA A 38 -3.46 -11.10 5.00
C ALA A 38 -4.51 -11.38 6.08
N ALA A 39 -5.73 -11.66 5.63
CA ALA A 39 -6.92 -11.71 6.48
C ALA A 39 -6.99 -10.50 7.43
N ASN A 40 -7.23 -10.74 8.72
CA ASN A 40 -7.22 -9.76 9.80
C ASN A 40 -5.98 -9.87 10.70
N VAL A 41 -4.94 -10.61 10.30
CA VAL A 41 -3.79 -10.95 11.14
C VAL A 41 -2.49 -10.27 10.74
N VAL A 42 -2.26 -10.08 9.43
CA VAL A 42 -1.08 -9.37 8.93
C VAL A 42 -1.52 -8.05 8.31
N PRO A 43 -1.18 -6.90 8.93
CA PRO A 43 -1.46 -5.59 8.37
C PRO A 43 -0.70 -5.32 7.06
N PRO A 44 -1.18 -4.38 6.23
CA PRO A 44 -0.56 -4.04 4.96
C PRO A 44 0.79 -3.37 5.15
N LYS A 45 1.53 -3.30 4.05
CA LYS A 45 2.86 -2.69 3.99
C LYS A 45 2.96 -1.80 2.76
N ILE A 46 3.36 -0.54 2.97
CA ILE A 46 3.68 0.40 1.91
C ILE A 46 5.10 0.90 2.10
N CYS A 47 5.90 0.68 1.07
CA CYS A 47 7.29 1.10 0.97
C CYS A 47 7.45 2.07 -0.19
N PHE A 48 8.22 3.13 0.03
CA PHE A 48 8.53 4.14 -0.98
C PHE A 48 10.01 4.50 -0.88
N ARG A 49 10.73 4.54 -2.00
CA ARG A 49 12.20 4.65 -2.04
C ARG A 49 12.89 3.59 -1.18
N ASN A 50 12.34 2.36 -1.19
CA ASN A 50 12.79 1.22 -0.37
C ASN A 50 12.70 1.45 1.15
N GLU A 51 12.00 2.49 1.61
CA GLU A 51 11.75 2.79 3.01
C GLU A 51 10.29 2.55 3.38
N LEU A 52 10.04 2.05 4.59
CA LEU A 52 8.70 1.80 5.09
C LEU A 52 8.01 3.13 5.42
N VAL A 53 6.90 3.43 4.76
CA VAL A 53 6.08 4.62 5.03
C VAL A 53 4.77 4.28 5.75
N LEU A 54 4.24 3.08 5.53
CA LEU A 54 3.07 2.56 6.24
C LEU A 54 3.23 1.08 6.55
N GLY A 55 2.99 0.68 7.80
CA GLY A 55 3.02 -0.72 8.22
C GLY A 55 3.24 -0.90 9.72
N VAL A 56 3.35 -2.16 10.16
CA VAL A 56 3.46 -2.55 11.57
C VAL A 56 4.55 -1.79 12.32
N ALA A 57 5.77 -1.70 11.76
CA ALA A 57 6.89 -1.02 12.43
C ALA A 57 6.69 0.50 12.56
N LYS A 58 5.85 1.11 11.72
CA LYS A 58 5.46 2.52 11.82
C LYS A 58 4.24 2.74 12.73
N LYS A 59 3.57 1.67 13.16
CA LYS A 59 2.36 1.71 14.01
C LYS A 59 1.24 2.58 13.43
N ASN A 60 1.12 2.61 12.11
CA ASN A 60 0.15 3.44 11.38
C ASN A 60 -0.74 2.65 10.41
N ALA A 61 -0.70 1.32 10.47
CA ALA A 61 -1.57 0.43 9.71
C ALA A 61 -2.75 -0.04 10.58
N GLY A 62 -3.93 -0.23 9.96
CA GLY A 62 -5.15 -0.69 10.64
C GLY A 62 -6.22 -1.14 9.66
N VAL A 63 -7.35 -1.62 10.19
CA VAL A 63 -8.46 -2.18 9.40
C VAL A 63 -8.96 -1.18 8.34
N GLY A 64 -9.41 -1.70 7.20
CA GLY A 64 -10.01 -0.93 6.12
C GLY A 64 -8.99 -0.47 5.07
N ILE A 65 -9.08 0.80 4.66
CA ILE A 65 -8.22 1.37 3.62
C ILE A 65 -7.07 2.13 4.27
N ASN A 66 -5.84 1.69 3.99
CA ASN A 66 -4.60 2.32 4.45
C ASN A 66 -4.05 3.19 3.32
N VAL A 67 -3.76 4.46 3.60
CA VAL A 67 -3.38 5.46 2.58
C VAL A 67 -2.06 6.12 2.95
N ALA A 68 -1.16 6.25 1.99
CA ALA A 68 0.03 7.10 2.06
C ALA A 68 0.02 8.10 0.89
N VAL A 69 0.28 9.37 1.19
CA VAL A 69 0.30 10.48 0.23
C VAL A 69 1.69 11.10 0.25
N LEU A 70 2.31 11.20 -0.93
CA LEU A 70 3.65 11.75 -1.09
C LEU A 70 3.68 12.89 -2.09
N ASN A 71 4.63 13.81 -1.93
CA ASN A 71 4.89 14.84 -2.91
C ASN A 71 5.45 14.20 -4.19
N GLY A 72 4.80 14.42 -5.34
CA GLY A 72 5.19 13.78 -6.60
C GLY A 72 6.48 14.30 -7.22
N LYS A 73 7.02 15.43 -6.76
CA LYS A 73 8.31 15.98 -7.21
C LYS A 73 9.46 15.55 -6.30
N THR A 74 9.28 15.62 -4.99
CA THR A 74 10.35 15.37 -4.00
C THR A 74 10.33 13.97 -3.43
N GLY A 75 9.18 13.29 -3.46
CA GLY A 75 8.97 11.99 -2.83
C GLY A 75 8.85 12.05 -1.32
N GLU A 76 8.68 13.24 -0.74
CA GLU A 76 8.45 13.45 0.69
C GLU A 76 7.08 12.90 1.10
N LEU A 77 7.03 12.17 2.23
CA LEU A 77 5.77 11.71 2.80
C LEU A 77 5.01 12.90 3.40
N LEU A 78 3.83 13.21 2.86
CA LEU A 78 3.00 14.32 3.30
C LEU A 78 2.04 13.88 4.40
N LYS A 79 1.32 12.77 4.18
CA LYS A 79 0.34 12.23 5.12
C LYS A 79 0.24 10.72 4.99
N SER A 80 -0.10 10.04 6.09
CA SER A 80 -0.48 8.62 6.08
C SER A 80 -1.56 8.35 7.12
N GLY A 81 -2.35 7.31 6.93
CA GLY A 81 -3.39 6.89 7.87
C GLY A 81 -4.14 5.67 7.40
N HIS A 82 -5.08 5.20 8.22
CA HIS A 82 -6.00 4.13 7.88
C HIS A 82 -7.43 4.53 8.23
N TYR A 83 -8.38 3.97 7.51
CA TYR A 83 -9.80 4.28 7.64
C TYR A 83 -10.59 2.96 7.67
N ASP A 84 -11.17 2.66 8.83
CA ASP A 84 -11.94 1.44 9.05
C ASP A 84 -13.24 1.47 8.23
N MET A 85 -13.27 0.67 7.17
CA MET A 85 -14.42 0.56 6.27
C MET A 85 -15.38 -0.57 6.65
N TRP A 86 -15.22 -1.16 7.83
CA TRP A 86 -16.10 -2.16 8.41
C TRP A 86 -16.93 -1.59 9.56
N ALA A 87 -16.26 -1.22 10.65
CA ALA A 87 -16.89 -0.73 11.88
C ALA A 87 -16.86 0.81 12.00
N GLY A 88 -16.07 1.49 11.18
CA GLY A 88 -15.92 2.94 11.19
C GLY A 88 -16.99 3.72 10.41
N ASP A 89 -16.71 5.02 10.25
CA ASP A 89 -17.45 5.96 9.40
C ASP A 89 -16.62 6.27 8.14
N VAL A 90 -17.29 6.49 7.01
CA VAL A 90 -16.65 6.84 5.73
C VAL A 90 -16.19 8.31 5.67
N LYS A 91 -16.79 9.19 6.48
CA LYS A 91 -16.53 10.64 6.45
C LYS A 91 -15.05 11.00 6.66
N PRO A 92 -14.30 10.42 7.61
CA PRO A 92 -12.88 10.72 7.76
C PRO A 92 -12.04 10.38 6.53
N LEU A 93 -12.37 9.29 5.81
CA LEU A 93 -11.72 8.96 4.54
C LEU A 93 -12.02 10.02 3.48
N ILE A 94 -13.28 10.41 3.33
CA ILE A 94 -13.70 11.44 2.37
C ILE A 94 -13.00 12.77 2.65
N ASP A 95 -12.98 13.21 3.92
CA ASP A 95 -12.32 14.44 4.34
C ASP A 95 -10.82 14.40 4.02
N PHE A 96 -10.16 13.26 4.27
CA PHE A 96 -8.76 13.05 3.92
C PHE A 96 -8.52 13.13 2.41
N LEU A 97 -9.34 12.45 1.60
CA LEU A 97 -9.18 12.40 0.15
C LEU A 97 -9.40 13.77 -0.51
N LYS A 98 -10.31 14.59 0.02
CA LYS A 98 -10.61 15.94 -0.49
C LYS A 98 -9.46 16.93 -0.34
N VAL A 99 -8.64 16.78 0.70
CA VAL A 99 -7.52 17.68 0.97
C VAL A 99 -6.20 17.26 0.32
N ILE A 100 -6.20 16.19 -0.49
CA ILE A 100 -5.02 15.77 -1.25
C ILE A 100 -4.77 16.79 -2.37
N GLU A 101 -3.60 17.41 -2.34
CA GLU A 101 -3.20 18.43 -3.31
C GLU A 101 -2.84 17.81 -4.66
N LYS A 102 -3.10 18.56 -5.74
CA LYS A 102 -2.64 18.21 -7.09
C LYS A 102 -1.10 18.07 -7.09
N GLY A 103 -0.60 17.08 -7.82
CA GLY A 103 0.83 16.74 -7.83
C GLY A 103 1.24 15.77 -6.72
N SER A 104 0.29 15.21 -5.97
CA SER A 104 0.58 14.15 -4.98
C SER A 104 0.51 12.76 -5.60
N ILE A 105 1.44 11.88 -5.20
CA ILE A 105 1.35 10.43 -5.39
C ILE A 105 0.49 9.86 -4.25
N VAL A 106 -0.38 8.91 -4.56
CA VAL A 106 -1.28 8.26 -3.59
C VAL A 106 -1.13 6.74 -3.69
N LEU A 107 -0.81 6.11 -2.56
CA LEU A 107 -0.71 4.65 -2.41
C LEU A 107 -1.77 4.18 -1.43
N MET A 108 -2.53 3.15 -1.79
CA MET A 108 -3.60 2.58 -0.97
C MET A 108 -3.53 1.06 -0.90
N ALA A 109 -3.69 0.51 0.30
CA ALA A 109 -3.73 -0.93 0.54
C ALA A 109 -4.90 -1.31 1.47
N SER A 110 -5.62 -2.37 1.13
CA SER A 110 -6.67 -2.92 1.99
C SER A 110 -6.10 -3.71 3.16
N PHE A 111 -6.83 -3.74 4.28
CA PHE A 111 -6.63 -4.69 5.38
C PHE A 111 -7.98 -5.16 5.92
N ASP A 112 -8.13 -6.48 6.06
CA ASP A 112 -9.34 -7.15 6.54
C ASP A 112 -10.57 -6.90 5.65
N GLU A 113 -11.17 -5.72 5.73
CA GLU A 113 -12.43 -5.40 5.06
C GLU A 113 -12.44 -3.92 4.60
N PRO A 114 -12.24 -3.64 3.29
CA PRO A 114 -12.09 -2.28 2.79
C PRO A 114 -13.39 -1.64 2.25
N ALA A 115 -14.54 -2.32 2.24
CA ALA A 115 -15.63 -1.95 1.34
C ALA A 115 -16.98 -1.63 1.99
N THR A 116 -17.31 -2.15 3.17
CA THR A 116 -18.68 -2.10 3.71
C THR A 116 -19.21 -0.68 3.89
N LYS A 117 -18.33 0.26 4.28
CA LYS A 117 -18.68 1.68 4.46
C LYS A 117 -18.39 2.55 3.24
N LEU A 118 -17.75 2.03 2.18
CA LEU A 118 -17.48 2.82 0.98
C LEU A 118 -18.77 3.23 0.27
N ASN A 119 -18.97 4.54 0.13
CA ASN A 119 -20.08 5.13 -0.62
C ASN A 119 -19.63 5.65 -2.01
N GLU A 120 -20.58 6.14 -2.80
CA GLU A 120 -20.32 6.66 -4.15
C GLU A 120 -19.34 7.83 -4.16
N GLU A 121 -19.38 8.71 -3.16
CA GLU A 121 -18.49 9.87 -3.06
C GLU A 121 -17.03 9.43 -2.82
N ALA A 122 -16.79 8.55 -1.85
CA ALA A 122 -15.45 8.02 -1.58
C ALA A 122 -14.89 7.29 -2.82
N ARG A 123 -15.72 6.45 -3.47
CA ARG A 123 -15.33 5.77 -4.71
C ARG A 123 -15.02 6.77 -5.83
N LYS A 124 -15.82 7.82 -6.00
CA LYS A 124 -15.57 8.89 -6.99
C LYS A 124 -14.25 9.60 -6.75
N LEU A 125 -13.92 9.94 -5.50
CA LEU A 125 -12.66 10.60 -5.18
C LEU A 125 -11.44 9.73 -5.53
N ILE A 126 -11.52 8.41 -5.29
CA ILE A 126 -10.46 7.45 -5.63
C ILE A 126 -10.40 7.20 -7.15
N LEU A 127 -11.55 7.18 -7.84
CA LEU A 127 -11.60 7.13 -9.31
C LEU A 127 -10.90 8.34 -9.94
N ASP A 128 -11.12 9.54 -9.40
CA ASP A 128 -10.47 10.77 -9.85
C ASP A 128 -8.94 10.78 -9.62
N MET A 129 -8.41 9.79 -8.87
CA MET A 129 -6.96 9.57 -8.70
C MET A 129 -6.39 8.53 -9.68
N GLY A 130 -7.25 7.93 -10.51
CA GLY A 130 -6.88 7.00 -11.58
C GLY A 130 -7.15 5.52 -11.27
N SER A 131 -7.88 5.19 -10.21
CA SER A 131 -8.33 3.82 -9.98
C SER A 131 -9.33 3.41 -11.06
N SER A 132 -9.21 2.18 -11.53
CA SER A 132 -10.16 1.49 -12.42
C SER A 132 -11.01 0.46 -11.69
N MET A 133 -10.51 -0.08 -10.56
CA MET A 133 -11.13 -1.18 -9.83
C MET A 133 -11.92 -0.73 -8.59
N ILE A 134 -11.76 0.49 -8.08
CA ILE A 134 -12.43 0.91 -6.84
C ILE A 134 -13.96 0.84 -6.92
N LYS A 135 -14.58 0.87 -8.11
CA LYS A 135 -16.04 0.66 -8.26
C LYS A 135 -16.47 -0.76 -7.91
N THR A 136 -15.60 -1.74 -8.13
CA THR A 136 -15.93 -3.16 -7.92
C THR A 136 -15.41 -3.67 -6.60
N VAL A 137 -14.52 -2.96 -5.88
CA VAL A 137 -14.04 -3.37 -4.54
C VAL A 137 -15.21 -3.65 -3.59
N GLY A 138 -15.30 -4.89 -3.14
CA GLY A 138 -16.36 -5.43 -2.29
C GLY A 138 -15.83 -6.06 -1.01
N PHE A 139 -16.75 -6.67 -0.25
CA PHE A 139 -16.50 -7.18 1.10
C PHE A 139 -15.29 -8.12 1.16
N ARG A 140 -14.27 -7.73 1.92
CA ARG A 140 -12.98 -8.45 2.11
C ARG A 140 -12.18 -8.73 0.84
N ASP A 141 -12.47 -8.04 -0.26
CA ASP A 141 -11.55 -8.05 -1.39
C ASP A 141 -10.19 -7.52 -0.94
N ASN A 142 -9.11 -8.15 -1.41
CA ASN A 142 -7.81 -7.52 -1.32
C ASN A 142 -7.64 -6.56 -2.49
N TRP A 143 -7.22 -5.34 -2.22
CA TRP A 143 -7.04 -4.28 -3.19
C TRP A 143 -5.82 -3.43 -2.85
N ILE A 144 -5.01 -3.17 -3.87
CA ILE A 144 -3.86 -2.26 -3.79
C ILE A 144 -3.89 -1.33 -5.00
N PHE A 145 -3.53 -0.08 -4.75
CA PHE A 145 -3.57 0.96 -5.74
C PHE A 145 -2.43 1.96 -5.55
N VAL A 146 -1.86 2.39 -6.67
CA VAL A 146 -0.91 3.48 -6.78
C VAL A 146 -1.40 4.38 -7.90
N GLY A 147 -1.63 5.64 -7.59
CA GLY A 147 -2.00 6.67 -8.55
C GLY A 147 -1.59 8.05 -8.05
N GLY A 148 -2.38 9.06 -8.37
CA GLY A 148 -2.09 10.41 -7.91
C GLY A 148 -3.19 11.41 -8.24
N LYS A 149 -3.01 12.66 -7.80
CA LYS A 149 -3.99 13.73 -8.03
C LYS A 149 -3.53 14.71 -9.11
N GLY A 150 -4.33 14.89 -10.15
CA GLY A 150 -4.10 15.91 -11.20
C GLY A 150 -3.49 15.35 -12.49
N ALA A 151 -3.30 16.22 -13.49
CA ALA A 151 -2.94 15.82 -14.86
C ALA A 151 -1.51 15.28 -15.03
N ASN A 152 -0.63 15.50 -14.06
CA ASN A 152 0.78 15.05 -14.13
C ASN A 152 0.96 13.57 -13.77
N VAL A 153 -0.13 12.86 -13.45
CA VAL A 153 -0.11 11.42 -13.13
C VAL A 153 0.05 10.64 -14.42
N GLN A 154 1.26 10.13 -14.66
CA GLN A 154 1.60 9.41 -15.89
C GLN A 154 1.40 7.90 -15.80
N SER A 155 1.28 7.34 -14.59
CA SER A 155 1.13 5.91 -14.37
C SER A 155 0.25 5.62 -13.17
N THR A 156 -0.55 4.55 -13.31
CA THR A 156 -1.29 3.93 -12.21
C THR A 156 -0.95 2.45 -12.16
N PHE A 157 -0.97 1.89 -10.95
CA PHE A 157 -0.75 0.47 -10.71
C PHE A 157 -1.86 -0.01 -9.80
N GLU A 158 -2.52 -1.10 -10.16
CA GLU A 158 -3.68 -1.55 -9.42
C GLU A 158 -3.82 -3.06 -9.53
N LYS A 159 -4.18 -3.71 -8.41
CA LYS A 159 -4.59 -5.10 -8.38
C LYS A 159 -5.76 -5.25 -7.42
N GLN A 160 -6.65 -6.17 -7.75
CA GLN A 160 -7.73 -6.62 -6.90
C GLN A 160 -7.77 -8.15 -6.90
N LEU A 161 -7.94 -8.76 -5.74
CA LEU A 161 -8.26 -10.16 -5.60
C LEU A 161 -9.59 -10.28 -4.85
N LYS A 162 -10.57 -10.87 -5.54
CA LYS A 162 -11.94 -11.01 -5.06
C LYS A 162 -12.02 -12.00 -3.91
N ASN A 163 -12.82 -11.66 -2.89
CA ASN A 163 -13.26 -12.62 -1.90
C ASN A 163 -14.22 -13.63 -2.56
N ASP A 164 -13.77 -14.86 -2.71
CA ASP A 164 -14.49 -15.97 -3.34
C ASP A 164 -14.30 -17.21 -2.49
N GLN A 165 -15.35 -17.69 -1.84
CA GLN A 165 -15.30 -18.82 -0.90
C GLN A 165 -14.65 -20.07 -1.52
N GLY A 166 -14.81 -20.30 -2.82
CA GLY A 166 -14.23 -21.46 -3.51
C GLY A 166 -12.74 -21.31 -3.85
N LYS A 167 -12.16 -20.12 -3.72
CA LYS A 167 -10.78 -19.80 -4.13
C LYS A 167 -9.95 -19.14 -3.04
N ASN A 168 -10.56 -18.77 -1.93
CA ASN A 168 -9.90 -18.09 -0.83
C ASN A 168 -8.77 -18.95 -0.25
N LYS A 169 -7.61 -18.31 -0.02
CA LYS A 169 -6.46 -18.94 0.63
C LYS A 169 -6.66 -19.06 2.14
N TYR A 170 -7.39 -18.12 2.74
CA TYR A 170 -7.71 -18.10 4.16
C TYR A 170 -9.21 -18.29 4.36
N ASP A 171 -9.63 -18.70 5.55
CA ASP A 171 -11.05 -18.92 5.87
C ASP A 171 -11.85 -17.61 5.79
N GLY A 172 -12.45 -17.33 4.63
CA GLY A 172 -13.23 -16.11 4.38
C GLY A 172 -12.42 -14.88 3.96
N TRP A 173 -11.14 -15.03 3.57
CA TRP A 173 -10.34 -13.97 2.94
C TRP A 173 -9.48 -14.49 1.78
N PRO A 174 -9.30 -13.69 0.71
CA PRO A 174 -8.41 -14.02 -0.39
C PRO A 174 -6.93 -13.96 0.02
N GLU A 175 -6.05 -14.49 -0.84
CA GLU A 175 -4.59 -14.33 -0.65
C GLU A 175 -4.19 -12.86 -0.63
N LEU A 176 -3.09 -12.54 0.07
CA LEU A 176 -2.49 -11.22 -0.01
C LEU A 176 -2.01 -10.92 -1.43
N ILE A 177 -2.02 -9.65 -1.83
CA ILE A 177 -1.50 -9.24 -3.13
C ILE A 177 -0.45 -8.15 -2.94
N ASP A 178 0.52 -8.13 -3.84
CA ASP A 178 1.55 -7.10 -3.88
C ASP A 178 1.90 -6.63 -5.29
N ILE A 179 2.49 -5.43 -5.36
CA ILE A 179 3.10 -4.84 -6.55
C ILE A 179 4.36 -4.10 -6.11
N SER A 180 5.44 -4.23 -6.88
CA SER A 180 6.56 -3.29 -6.88
C SER A 180 6.69 -2.61 -8.23
N GLY A 181 7.20 -1.38 -8.25
CA GLY A 181 7.44 -0.68 -9.50
C GLY A 181 8.12 0.67 -9.33
N CYS A 182 8.08 1.45 -10.41
CA CYS A 182 8.72 2.75 -10.53
C CYS A 182 7.69 3.79 -10.98
N ILE A 183 7.54 4.86 -10.22
CA ILE A 183 6.65 5.99 -10.54
C ILE A 183 7.53 7.11 -11.11
N PRO A 184 7.28 7.63 -12.33
CA PRO A 184 7.97 8.80 -12.82
C PRO A 184 7.77 9.98 -11.86
N LYS A 185 8.84 10.73 -11.59
CA LYS A 185 8.72 12.00 -10.86
C LYS A 185 7.80 12.93 -11.64
N TYR A 186 6.94 13.67 -10.92
CA TYR A 186 6.07 14.67 -11.52
C TYR A 186 6.90 15.93 -11.77
N ILE A 187 7.70 15.88 -12.83
CA ILE A 187 8.50 16.99 -13.32
C ILE A 187 7.55 17.79 -14.22
N ALA A 188 7.26 19.03 -13.79
CA ALA A 188 6.57 20.02 -14.60
C ALA A 188 7.51 20.62 -15.64
#